data_AF-A0AAX3MV32-F1
#
_entry.id   AF-A0AAX3MV32-F1
#
_cell.length_a   1.000
_cell.length_b   1.000
_cell.length_c   1.000
_cell.angle_alpha   90.00
_cell.angle_beta   90.00
_cell.angle_gamma   90.00
#
_symmetry.space_group_name_H-M   'P 1'
#
loop_
_entity.id
_entity.type
_entity.pdbx_description
1 polymer ?
#
loop_
_entity_poly.entity_id
_entity_poly.type
_entity_poly.pdbx_seq_one_letter_code
_entity_poly.pdbx_strand_id
1 'polypeptide(L)'
;MMYMMIGVAVVVLITIVLRWKKRQQAKLKNNVIYLKNVRKQRTLQKCSKCNKKGKLRFYSDPSGNVTGMCKECEGNLNTQKMLPL
;
A
#
# COMPACT_ATOMS: atom_id res chain seq x y z
N MET A 1 -29.86 7.66 -48.19
CA MET A 1 -30.17 7.29 -46.79
C MET A 1 -29.08 6.45 -46.12
N MET A 2 -28.62 5.35 -46.71
CA MET A 2 -27.58 4.48 -46.11
C MET A 2 -26.26 5.22 -45.77
N TYR A 3 -25.75 6.06 -46.67
CA TYR A 3 -24.51 6.82 -46.44
C TYR A 3 -24.62 7.90 -45.35
N MET A 4 -25.79 8.52 -45.18
CA MET A 4 -26.03 9.49 -44.11
C MET A 4 -26.00 8.82 -42.73
N MET A 5 -26.56 7.60 -42.62
CA MET A 5 -26.53 6.82 -41.38
C MET A 5 -25.11 6.34 -41.02
N ILE A 6 -24.32 5.95 -42.02
CA ILE A 6 -22.91 5.58 -41.83
C ILE A 6 -22.10 6.79 -41.33
N GLY A 7 -22.32 7.97 -41.93
CA GLY A 7 -21.67 9.22 -41.49
C GLY A 7 -21.96 9.54 -40.03
N VAL A 8 -23.23 9.45 -39.61
CA VAL A 8 -23.63 9.68 -38.21
C VAL A 8 -23.01 8.64 -37.27
N ALA A 9 -23.00 7.36 -37.65
CA ALA A 9 -22.40 6.30 -36.83
C ALA A 9 -20.90 6.50 -36.61
N VAL A 10 -20.17 6.93 -37.64
CA VAL A 10 -18.73 7.23 -37.55
C VAL A 10 -18.48 8.41 -36.60
N VAL A 11 -19.26 9.48 -36.70
CA VAL A 11 -19.14 10.63 -35.80
C VAL A 11 -19.41 10.23 -34.34
N VAL A 12 -20.44 9.42 -34.10
CA VAL A 12 -20.75 8.92 -32.75
C VAL A 12 -19.59 8.08 -32.19
N LEU A 13 -19.05 7.14 -32.98
CA LEU A 13 -17.91 6.33 -32.55
C LEU A 13 -16.67 7.18 -32.20
N ILE A 14 -16.34 8.18 -33.03
CA ILE A 14 -15.23 9.09 -32.77
C ILE A 14 -15.42 9.83 -31.44
N THR A 15 -16.63 10.35 -31.17
CA THR A 15 -16.89 11.07 -29.91
C THR A 15 -16.77 10.18 -28.67
N ILE A 16 -17.19 8.91 -28.77
CA ILE A 16 -17.07 7.93 -27.67
C ILE A 16 -15.60 7.64 -27.37
N VAL A 17 -14.80 7.39 -28.41
CA VAL A 17 -13.36 7.10 -28.28
C VAL A 17 -12.62 8.29 -27.68
N LEU A 18 -12.90 9.51 -28.14
CA LEU A 18 -12.28 10.73 -27.60
C LEU A 18 -12.63 10.94 -26.12
N ARG A 19 -13.88 10.69 -25.73
CA ARG A 19 -14.32 10.78 -24.32
C ARG A 19 -13.66 9.73 -23.44
N TRP A 20 -13.52 8.49 -23.90
CA TRP A 20 -12.82 7.45 -23.17
C TRP A 20 -11.34 7.75 -22.97
N LYS A 21 -10.65 8.24 -24.00
CA LYS A 21 -9.23 8.59 -23.92
C LYS A 21 -8.97 9.70 -22.90
N LYS A 22 -9.82 10.75 -22.85
CA LYS A 22 -9.74 11.82 -21.85
C LYS A 22 -9.95 11.30 -20.41
N ARG A 23 -10.92 10.40 -20.20
CA ARG A 23 -11.18 9.78 -18.88
C ARG A 23 -10.01 8.91 -18.40
N GLN A 24 -9.37 8.17 -19.31
CA GLN A 24 -8.19 7.35 -19.01
C GLN A 24 -6.99 8.21 -18.60
N GLN A 25 -6.75 9.33 -19.31
CA GLN A 25 -5.67 10.25 -18.98
C GLN A 25 -5.85 10.95 -17.63
N ALA A 26 -7.09 11.27 -17.24
CA ALA A 26 -7.38 11.82 -15.92
C ALA A 26 -7.09 10.82 -14.78
N LYS A 27 -7.25 9.51 -15.03
CA LYS A 27 -6.91 8.47 -14.04
C LYS A 27 -5.41 8.24 -13.90
N LEU A 28 -4.65 8.35 -15.00
CA LEU A 28 -3.19 8.11 -15.00
C LEU A 28 -2.37 9.25 -14.36
N LYS A 29 -2.88 10.49 -14.33
CA LYS A 29 -2.16 11.63 -13.72
C LYS A 29 -2.12 11.64 -12.19
N ASN A 30 -2.87 10.75 -11.52
CA ASN A 30 -2.88 10.67 -10.07
C ASN A 30 -1.93 9.56 -9.57
N ASN A 31 -0.62 9.81 -9.69
CA ASN A 31 0.42 8.98 -9.09
C ASN A 31 0.62 9.30 -7.60
N VAL A 32 -0.47 9.50 -6.88
CA VAL A 32 -0.49 9.81 -5.44
C VAL A 32 -1.38 8.79 -4.76
N ILE A 33 -0.77 7.74 -4.24
CA ILE A 33 -1.44 6.77 -3.38
C ILE A 33 -1.59 7.43 -2.00
N TYR A 34 -2.78 7.91 -1.70
CA TYR A 34 -3.09 8.46 -0.38
C TYR A 34 -3.08 7.33 0.66
N LEU A 35 -2.03 7.29 1.51
CA LEU A 35 -1.91 6.39 2.67
C LEU A 35 -2.88 6.76 3.83
N LYS A 36 -4.14 7.09 3.53
CA LYS A 36 -5.06 7.64 4.54
C LYS A 36 -5.51 6.60 5.57
N ASN A 37 -5.46 5.30 5.24
CA ASN A 37 -6.12 4.25 6.05
C ASN A 37 -5.20 3.12 6.56
N VAL A 38 -3.90 3.10 6.20
CA VAL A 38 -2.98 2.02 6.62
C VAL A 38 -2.65 2.09 8.12
N ARG A 39 -2.73 3.28 8.75
CA ARG A 39 -2.48 3.43 10.20
C ARG A 39 -3.49 2.68 11.09
N LYS A 40 -4.68 2.33 10.57
CA LYS A 40 -5.74 1.66 11.35
C LYS A 40 -5.63 0.12 11.29
N GLN A 41 -4.95 -0.43 10.29
CA GLN A 41 -4.52 -1.83 10.31
C GLN A 41 -3.24 -1.95 11.14
N ARG A 42 -3.36 -1.75 12.46
CA ARG A 42 -2.44 -2.39 13.40
C ARG A 42 -2.73 -3.89 13.39
N THR A 43 -2.48 -4.54 12.25
CA THR A 43 -2.49 -5.99 12.18
C THR A 43 -1.44 -6.46 13.18
N LEU A 44 -1.83 -7.40 14.04
CA LEU A 44 -0.93 -8.06 14.98
C LEU A 44 0.27 -8.59 14.18
N GLN A 45 1.42 -7.95 14.33
CA GLN A 45 2.63 -8.29 13.60
C GLN A 45 3.27 -9.53 14.24
N LYS A 46 3.95 -10.34 13.43
CA LYS A 46 4.64 -11.54 13.91
C LYS A 46 5.92 -11.14 14.63
N CYS A 47 6.11 -11.65 15.84
CA CYS A 47 7.37 -11.53 16.57
C CYS A 47 8.50 -12.21 15.79
N SER A 48 9.64 -11.54 15.60
CA SER A 48 10.79 -12.11 14.87
C SER A 48 11.39 -13.35 15.55
N LYS A 49 11.16 -13.55 16.86
CA LYS A 49 11.73 -14.66 17.64
C LYS A 49 10.78 -15.86 17.75
N CYS A 50 9.51 -15.64 18.10
CA CYS A 50 8.56 -16.71 18.37
C CYS A 50 7.43 -16.82 17.32
N ASN A 51 7.42 -15.96 16.30
CA ASN A 51 6.41 -15.91 15.23
C ASN A 51 4.95 -15.69 15.67
N LYS A 52 4.69 -15.50 16.97
CA LYS A 52 3.36 -15.16 17.49
C LYS A 52 2.94 -13.78 17.00
N LYS A 53 1.67 -13.65 16.61
CA LYS A 53 1.06 -12.38 16.22
C LYS A 53 0.68 -11.60 17.48
N GLY A 54 1.21 -10.39 17.65
CA GLY A 54 1.04 -9.63 18.87
C GLY A 54 1.32 -8.14 18.70
N LYS A 55 1.16 -7.39 19.80
CA LYS A 55 1.77 -6.06 19.91
C LYS A 55 3.28 -6.27 20.13
N LEU A 56 4.09 -5.72 19.23
CA LEU A 56 5.55 -5.81 19.32
C LEU A 56 6.13 -4.51 19.86
N ARG A 57 7.26 -4.62 20.56
CA ARG A 57 8.20 -3.53 20.83
C ARG A 57 9.36 -3.69 19.85
N PHE A 58 9.83 -2.58 19.30
CA PHE A 58 10.93 -2.59 18.35
C PHE A 58 12.23 -2.25 19.07
N TYR A 59 13.27 -2.98 18.71
CA TYR A 59 14.61 -2.82 19.24
C TYR A 59 15.57 -2.65 18.06
N SER A 60 16.56 -1.77 18.22
CA SER A 60 17.67 -1.62 17.29
C SER A 60 18.97 -2.15 17.91
N ASP A 61 19.70 -2.92 17.11
CA ASP A 61 21.06 -3.33 17.41
C ASP A 61 22.06 -2.23 16.97
N PRO A 62 23.26 -2.11 17.58
CA PRO A 62 24.33 -1.22 17.12
C PRO A 62 24.69 -1.35 15.62
N SER A 63 24.41 -2.51 15.01
CA SER A 63 24.57 -2.73 13.58
C SER A 63 23.49 -2.09 12.70
N GLY A 64 22.48 -1.44 13.28
CA GLY A 64 21.35 -0.82 12.58
C GLY A 64 20.21 -1.78 12.25
N ASN A 65 20.29 -3.04 12.70
CA ASN A 65 19.23 -4.03 12.50
C ASN A 65 18.04 -3.78 13.44
N VAL A 66 16.82 -3.77 12.90
CA VAL A 66 15.57 -3.55 13.67
C VAL A 66 14.84 -4.87 13.86
N THR A 67 14.57 -5.23 15.12
CA THR A 67 13.88 -6.48 15.49
C THR A 67 12.60 -6.17 16.26
N GLY A 68 11.48 -6.78 15.85
CA GLY A 68 10.19 -6.66 16.54
C GLY A 68 9.94 -7.82 17.49
N MET A 69 9.76 -7.54 18.78
CA MET A 69 9.65 -8.57 19.82
C MET A 69 8.34 -8.45 20.61
N CYS A 70 7.75 -9.59 20.95
CA CYS A 70 6.61 -9.65 21.87
C CYS A 70 7.08 -9.60 23.33
N LYS A 71 6.16 -9.25 24.26
CA LYS A 71 6.44 -9.16 25.71
C LYS A 71 7.09 -10.41 26.31
N GLU A 72 6.69 -11.60 25.83
CA GLU A 72 7.26 -12.86 26.30
C GLU A 72 8.73 -13.03 25.87
N CYS A 73 9.08 -12.56 24.67
CA CYS A 73 10.44 -12.66 24.16
C CYS A 73 11.37 -11.58 24.71
N GLU A 74 10.81 -10.44 25.11
CA GLU A 74 11.51 -9.29 25.70
C GLU A 74 12.29 -9.67 26.97
N GLY A 75 11.66 -10.39 27.90
CA GLY A 75 12.30 -10.81 29.16
C GLY A 75 13.35 -11.92 29.03
N ASN A 76 13.47 -12.54 27.84
CA ASN A 76 14.35 -13.69 27.56
C ASN A 76 15.60 -13.31 26.76
N LEU A 77 15.90 -12.01 26.61
CA LEU A 77 17.05 -11.55 25.85
C LEU A 77 17.91 -10.64 26.72
N ASN A 78 19.22 -10.71 26.49
CA ASN A 78 20.17 -9.69 26.90
C ASN A 78 19.87 -8.38 26.12
N THR A 79 18.73 -7.76 26.40
CA THR A 79 18.33 -6.44 25.91
C THR A 79 19.34 -5.35 26.29
N GLN A 80 20.32 -5.67 27.13
CA GLN A 80 21.43 -4.79 27.52
C GLN A 80 22.22 -4.21 26.33
N LYS A 81 22.19 -4.82 25.14
CA LYS A 81 22.90 -4.31 23.95
C LYS A 81 22.01 -3.65 22.91
N MET A 82 20.68 -3.69 23.07
CA MET A 82 19.74 -3.19 22.07
C MET A 82 18.96 -2.00 22.62
N LEU A 83 18.82 -0.95 21.81
CA LEU A 83 18.07 0.24 22.20
C LEU A 83 16.60 0.11 21.80
N PRO A 84 15.65 0.48 22.68
CA PRO A 84 14.25 0.56 22.30
C PRO A 84 14.01 1.72 21.33
N LEU A 85 13.17 1.48 20.32
CA LEU A 85 12.68 2.48 19.35
C LEU A 85 11.30 3.02 19.73
#